data_AF-A0A2T0B7T4-F1
#
_entry.id   AF-A0A2T0B7T4-F1
#
_cell.length_a   1.000
_cell.length_b   1.000
_cell.length_c   1.000
_cell.angle_alpha   90.00
_cell.angle_beta   90.00
_cell.angle_gamma   90.00
#
_symmetry.space_group_name_H-M   'P 1'
#
loop_
_entity.id
_entity.type
_entity.pdbx_description
1 polymer ?
#
loop_
_entity_poly.entity_id
_entity_poly.type
_entity_poly.pdbx_seq_one_letter_code
_entity_poly.pdbx_strand_id
1 'polypeptide(L)'
;MSHKNTIISYLVNYENFYCDDCLSKLCNINPRQTVFQVCTKLNIIGKINRGVGICSCCGKKKTVNSILKKSHKNCADVNPLKKIRSDKETLNPTKLNKSFNQCGKNFIEIKLKFENTDIKDTFSRFGTHTLGEILTEDKYMKLKDECYRIYKEYMNMKLGLFLARLKQDNDLFYKKFLNPYGDELFCKFKMEQNPLEKCKGIYMYVCNEEIKYIGRVKGNFNFYKRINSGYASISPRNCYIDGQVTNCHINSIINNIGSEVTFYVMPLEDDEEICSLERKLIKENQPEWNIALK
;
A
#
# COMPACT_ATOMS: atom_id res chain seq x y z
N MET A 1 -32.59 14.95 18.14
CA MET A 1 -31.74 14.34 17.10
C MET A 1 -31.26 12.97 17.61
N SER A 2 -31.32 11.90 16.82
CA SER A 2 -30.94 10.56 17.32
C SER A 2 -29.43 10.46 17.54
N HIS A 3 -28.98 9.67 18.53
CA HIS A 3 -27.55 9.45 18.80
C HIS A 3 -26.77 9.01 17.56
N LYS A 4 -27.40 8.20 16.70
CA LYS A 4 -26.86 7.79 15.39
C LYS A 4 -26.54 8.99 14.51
N ASN A 5 -27.49 9.91 14.34
CA ASN A 5 -27.32 11.06 13.45
C ASN A 5 -26.29 12.03 14.03
N THR A 6 -26.30 12.26 15.34
CA THR A 6 -25.30 13.11 16.01
C THR A 6 -23.88 12.59 15.76
N ILE A 7 -23.63 11.30 15.95
CA ILE A 7 -22.32 10.68 15.73
C ILE A 7 -21.91 10.73 14.26
N ILE A 8 -22.82 10.41 13.33
CA ILE A 8 -22.52 10.48 11.89
C ILE A 8 -22.17 11.90 11.48
N SER A 9 -22.99 12.89 11.85
CA SER A 9 -22.73 14.29 11.51
C SER A 9 -21.40 14.76 12.08
N TYR A 10 -21.05 14.36 13.30
CA TYR A 10 -19.74 14.68 13.88
C TYR A 10 -18.60 14.05 13.05
N LEU A 11 -18.68 12.75 12.76
CA LEU A 11 -17.65 12.06 11.96
C LEU A 11 -17.56 12.57 10.52
N VAL A 12 -18.66 13.04 9.93
CA VAL A 12 -18.70 13.70 8.61
C VAL A 12 -18.00 15.05 8.67
N ASN A 13 -18.30 15.87 9.68
CA ASN A 13 -17.79 17.24 9.75
C ASN A 13 -16.29 17.31 10.04
N TYR A 14 -15.75 16.35 10.80
CA TYR A 14 -14.34 16.38 11.20
C TYR A 14 -13.45 15.40 10.44
N GLU A 15 -14.00 14.52 9.59
CA GLU A 15 -13.32 13.49 8.78
C GLU A 15 -12.08 12.83 9.46
N ASN A 16 -12.20 12.51 10.76
CA ASN A 16 -11.08 12.05 11.61
C ASN A 16 -11.42 10.73 12.33
N PHE A 17 -10.42 10.18 13.04
CA PHE A 17 -10.55 8.91 13.77
C PHE A 17 -10.78 9.15 15.27
N TYR A 18 -11.97 8.85 15.77
CA TYR A 18 -12.28 9.10 17.19
C TYR A 18 -12.61 7.81 17.94
N CYS A 19 -12.02 7.63 19.12
CA CYS A 19 -12.40 6.54 20.01
C CYS A 19 -13.73 6.81 20.71
N ASP A 20 -14.34 5.76 21.26
CA ASP A 20 -15.68 5.82 21.85
C ASP A 20 -15.74 6.75 23.07
N ASP A 21 -14.68 6.79 23.87
CA ASP A 21 -14.59 7.68 25.04
C ASP A 21 -14.62 9.15 24.61
N CYS A 22 -13.92 9.48 23.52
CA CYS A 22 -13.88 10.84 22.98
C CYS A 22 -15.21 11.19 22.30
N LEU A 23 -15.78 10.29 21.49
CA LEU A 23 -17.07 10.52 20.85
C LEU A 23 -18.21 10.68 21.87
N SER A 24 -18.19 9.92 22.97
CA SER A 24 -19.15 10.07 24.07
C SER A 24 -19.13 11.48 24.64
N LYS A 25 -17.94 12.05 24.87
CA LYS A 25 -17.79 13.44 25.35
C LYS A 25 -18.15 14.46 24.28
N LEU A 26 -17.59 14.32 23.07
CA LEU A 26 -17.72 15.29 21.98
C LEU A 26 -19.15 15.38 21.42
N CYS A 27 -19.88 14.26 21.38
CA CYS A 27 -21.28 14.22 20.96
C CYS A 27 -22.26 14.39 22.13
N ASN A 28 -21.76 14.53 23.37
CA ASN A 28 -22.54 14.57 24.60
C ASN A 28 -23.52 13.38 24.75
N ILE A 29 -23.05 12.16 24.50
CA ILE A 29 -23.83 10.92 24.59
C ILE A 29 -23.28 10.05 25.71
N ASN A 30 -24.08 9.87 26.76
CA ASN A 30 -23.76 9.03 27.91
C ASN A 30 -24.79 7.90 28.06
N PRO A 31 -24.41 6.73 28.59
CA PRO A 31 -23.04 6.30 28.91
C PRO A 31 -22.23 5.94 27.65
N ARG A 32 -20.89 5.80 27.75
CA ARG A 32 -20.01 5.46 26.59
C ARG A 32 -20.44 4.19 25.85
N GLN A 33 -21.07 3.25 26.57
CA GLN A 33 -21.59 1.99 26.03
C GLN A 33 -22.63 2.25 24.93
N THR A 34 -23.39 3.34 25.02
CA THR A 34 -24.32 3.79 23.98
C THR A 34 -23.59 4.10 22.68
N VAL A 35 -22.46 4.83 22.75
CA VAL A 35 -21.61 5.11 21.57
C VAL A 35 -21.02 3.84 21.00
N PHE A 36 -20.53 2.94 21.87
CA PHE A 36 -20.03 1.63 21.43
C PHE A 36 -21.11 0.87 20.65
N GLN A 37 -22.31 0.70 21.20
CA GLN A 37 -23.40 -0.02 20.54
C GLN A 37 -23.82 0.62 19.22
N VAL A 38 -23.99 1.95 19.19
CA VAL A 38 -24.41 2.68 17.99
C VAL A 38 -23.38 2.54 16.88
N CYS A 39 -22.11 2.82 17.17
CA CYS A 39 -21.06 2.72 16.17
C CYS A 39 -20.83 1.26 15.69
N THR A 40 -21.14 0.24 16.50
CA THR A 40 -20.94 -1.16 16.11
C THR A 40 -22.00 -1.53 15.08
N LYS A 41 -23.24 -1.14 15.35
CA LYS A 41 -24.34 -1.26 14.38
C LYS A 41 -24.00 -0.48 13.10
N LEU A 42 -23.47 0.74 13.20
CA LEU A 42 -23.08 1.55 12.04
C LEU A 42 -21.95 0.93 11.21
N ASN A 43 -20.99 0.26 11.85
CA ASN A 43 -19.90 -0.43 11.17
C ASN A 43 -20.41 -1.67 10.43
N ILE A 44 -21.28 -2.46 11.06
CA ILE A 44 -21.90 -3.65 10.45
C ILE A 44 -22.68 -3.27 9.18
N ILE A 45 -23.41 -2.15 9.19
CA ILE A 45 -24.17 -1.69 8.02
C ILE A 45 -23.33 -0.84 7.04
N GLY A 46 -22.01 -0.78 7.21
CA GLY A 46 -21.10 -0.08 6.29
C GLY A 46 -21.31 1.44 6.22
N LYS A 47 -21.69 2.09 7.33
CA LYS A 47 -21.83 3.55 7.41
C LYS A 47 -20.62 4.26 8.02
N ILE A 48 -19.89 3.58 8.89
CA ILE A 48 -18.61 4.06 9.45
C ILE A 48 -17.61 2.91 9.43
N ASN A 49 -16.31 3.21 9.42
CA ASN A 49 -15.24 2.24 9.64
C ASN A 49 -14.83 2.23 11.12
N ARG A 50 -14.70 1.03 11.68
CA ARG A 50 -14.10 0.79 13.01
C ARG A 50 -12.85 -0.05 12.92
N GLY A 51 -11.80 0.35 13.62
CA GLY A 51 -10.54 -0.38 13.70
C GLY A 51 -9.61 0.14 14.79
N VAL A 52 -8.48 -0.52 15.00
CA VAL A 52 -7.46 -0.05 15.94
C VAL A 52 -6.65 1.07 15.29
N GLY A 53 -6.58 2.23 15.94
CA GLY A 53 -5.89 3.42 15.44
C GLY A 53 -5.60 4.42 16.55
N ILE A 54 -5.01 5.56 16.20
CA ILE A 54 -4.75 6.66 17.14
C ILE A 54 -5.97 7.59 17.13
N CYS A 55 -6.53 7.88 18.30
CA CYS A 55 -7.66 8.80 18.41
C CYS A 55 -7.22 10.25 18.20
N SER A 56 -7.83 10.96 17.24
CA SER A 56 -7.55 12.37 16.94
C SER A 56 -7.88 13.33 18.08
N CYS A 57 -8.64 12.91 19.10
CA CYS A 57 -8.96 13.74 20.26
C CYS A 57 -8.03 13.50 21.46
N CYS A 58 -7.71 12.24 21.80
CA CYS A 58 -6.88 11.95 22.98
C CYS A 58 -5.46 11.44 22.68
N GLY A 59 -5.10 11.25 21.42
CA GLY A 59 -3.78 10.77 21.00
C GLY A 59 -3.46 9.31 21.37
N LYS A 60 -4.39 8.59 22.03
CA LYS A 60 -4.17 7.22 22.49
C LYS A 60 -4.52 6.21 21.40
N LYS A 61 -3.74 5.13 21.30
CA LYS A 61 -4.01 3.98 20.42
C LYS A 61 -5.18 3.16 21.00
N LYS A 62 -6.32 3.16 20.32
CA LYS A 62 -7.59 2.56 20.75
C LYS A 62 -8.42 2.09 19.53
N THR A 63 -9.55 1.46 19.77
CA THR A 63 -10.59 1.31 18.73
C THR A 63 -11.16 2.68 18.39
N VAL A 64 -11.09 3.06 17.12
CA VAL A 64 -11.49 4.37 16.58
C VAL A 64 -12.54 4.22 15.48
N ASN A 65 -13.32 5.27 15.25
CA ASN A 65 -14.44 5.37 14.33
C ASN A 65 -14.19 6.46 13.28
N SER A 66 -14.56 6.24 12.02
CA SER A 66 -14.45 7.22 10.92
C SER A 66 -15.56 7.01 9.88
N ILE A 67 -15.91 8.01 9.07
CA ILE A 67 -17.00 7.90 8.08
C ILE A 67 -16.60 7.03 6.87
N LEU A 68 -17.53 6.21 6.36
CA LEU A 68 -17.37 5.50 5.07
C LEU A 68 -17.82 6.40 3.91
N LYS A 69 -16.92 6.73 2.99
CA LYS A 69 -17.25 7.53 1.80
C LYS A 69 -18.07 6.68 0.82
N LYS A 70 -19.37 7.00 0.67
CA LYS A 70 -20.19 6.46 -0.42
C LYS A 70 -19.91 7.23 -1.71
N SER A 71 -19.47 6.52 -2.74
CA SER A 71 -19.53 6.97 -4.12
C SER A 71 -21.00 7.05 -4.57
N HIS A 72 -21.53 8.26 -4.71
CA HIS A 72 -22.77 8.51 -5.44
C HIS A 72 -22.47 9.43 -6.62
N LYS A 73 -22.51 8.85 -7.84
CA LYS A 73 -22.92 9.58 -9.05
C LYS A 73 -24.42 9.83 -8.92
N ASN A 74 -24.85 11.08 -9.08
CA ASN A 74 -26.22 11.36 -9.53
C ASN A 74 -26.26 11.17 -11.05
N CYS A 75 -27.21 10.38 -11.54
CA CYS A 75 -27.59 10.34 -12.93
C CYS A 75 -28.26 11.66 -13.33
N ALA A 76 -27.90 12.14 -14.51
CA ALA A 76 -28.63 13.15 -15.25
C ALA A 76 -29.68 12.46 -16.14
N ASP A 77 -30.89 13.01 -16.15
CA ASP A 77 -31.77 13.08 -17.33
C ASP A 77 -31.91 14.59 -17.58
N VAL A 78 -31.55 15.14 -18.74
CA VAL A 78 -32.16 14.84 -20.04
C VAL A 78 -31.09 14.69 -21.13
N ASN A 79 -31.17 13.56 -21.83
CA ASN A 79 -30.54 13.13 -23.10
C ASN A 79 -30.93 14.09 -24.27
N PRO A 80 -30.51 13.94 -25.55
CA PRO A 80 -29.57 12.95 -26.11
C PRO A 80 -28.55 13.46 -27.16
N LEU A 81 -27.50 12.65 -27.31
CA LEU A 81 -26.76 12.36 -28.57
C LEU A 81 -26.00 13.51 -29.27
N LYS A 82 -24.66 13.49 -29.16
CA LYS A 82 -23.72 13.20 -30.28
C LYS A 82 -22.25 13.40 -29.88
N LYS A 83 -21.53 12.28 -29.82
CA LYS A 83 -20.25 12.04 -30.52
C LYS A 83 -19.21 13.18 -30.53
N ILE A 84 -18.24 13.14 -29.62
CA ILE A 84 -16.86 13.59 -29.90
C ILE A 84 -15.87 12.57 -29.31
N ARG A 85 -15.14 11.91 -30.21
CA ARG A 85 -13.83 11.34 -29.95
C ARG A 85 -12.84 12.50 -29.99
N SER A 86 -12.10 12.74 -28.92
CA SER A 86 -10.69 13.16 -28.89
C SER A 86 -10.35 13.68 -27.48
N ASP A 87 -9.09 13.50 -27.10
CA ASP A 87 -8.39 14.25 -26.03
C ASP A 87 -8.60 13.77 -24.58
N LYS A 88 -8.00 12.61 -24.26
CA LYS A 88 -7.42 12.40 -22.93
C LYS A 88 -6.19 13.30 -22.84
N GLU A 89 -6.32 14.49 -22.25
CA GLU A 89 -5.14 15.26 -21.84
C GLU A 89 -4.36 14.49 -20.77
N THR A 90 -3.23 13.92 -21.17
CA THR A 90 -2.20 13.35 -20.30
C THR A 90 -1.63 14.44 -19.39
N LEU A 91 -1.60 14.19 -18.08
CA LEU A 91 -1.11 15.14 -17.07
C LEU A 91 0.37 14.90 -16.78
N ASN A 92 1.22 15.71 -17.43
CA ASN A 92 2.68 15.70 -17.35
C ASN A 92 3.19 16.26 -15.98
N PRO A 93 4.28 15.73 -15.39
CA PRO A 93 4.94 16.29 -14.20
C PRO A 93 5.23 17.80 -14.26
N THR A 94 5.39 18.39 -15.45
CA THR A 94 5.51 19.85 -15.60
C THR A 94 4.22 20.60 -15.24
N LYS A 95 3.03 20.03 -15.49
CA LYS A 95 1.74 20.56 -15.02
C LYS A 95 1.61 20.38 -13.49
N LEU A 96 2.15 19.28 -12.93
CA LEU A 96 2.21 19.08 -11.47
C LEU A 96 3.07 20.17 -10.81
N ASN A 97 4.25 20.46 -11.37
CA ASN A 97 5.11 21.55 -10.89
C ASN A 97 4.42 22.93 -11.03
N LYS A 98 3.56 23.17 -12.03
CA LYS A 98 2.73 24.40 -12.07
C LYS A 98 1.72 24.51 -10.91
N SER A 99 1.16 23.39 -10.44
CA SER A 99 0.26 23.36 -9.27
C SER A 99 1.01 23.52 -7.94
N PHE A 100 2.27 23.08 -7.85
CA PHE A 100 3.07 23.13 -6.61
C PHE A 100 4.02 24.33 -6.51
N ASN A 101 4.27 25.04 -7.62
CA ASN A 101 5.07 26.25 -7.67
C ASN A 101 4.52 27.41 -6.80
N GLN A 102 3.28 27.33 -6.32
CA GLN A 102 2.76 28.31 -5.36
C GLN A 102 3.36 28.19 -3.94
N CYS A 103 4.10 27.12 -3.62
CA CYS A 103 4.63 26.88 -2.27
C CYS A 103 6.14 26.58 -2.20
N GLY A 104 6.89 26.72 -3.30
CA GLY A 104 8.35 26.49 -3.34
C GLY A 104 8.80 25.02 -3.23
N LYS A 105 7.89 24.05 -3.39
CA LYS A 105 8.17 22.61 -3.27
C LYS A 105 8.03 21.95 -4.64
N ASN A 106 9.13 21.45 -5.20
CA ASN A 106 9.14 20.84 -6.54
C ASN A 106 9.57 19.37 -6.49
N PHE A 107 9.03 18.58 -7.41
CA PHE A 107 9.52 17.23 -7.65
C PHE A 107 10.82 17.28 -8.46
N ILE A 108 11.82 16.54 -7.99
CA ILE A 108 13.15 16.47 -8.57
C ILE A 108 13.34 15.06 -9.10
N GLU A 109 13.70 14.96 -10.38
CA GLU A 109 14.00 13.69 -11.02
C GLU A 109 15.29 13.11 -10.47
N ILE A 110 15.26 11.83 -10.10
CA ILE A 110 16.44 11.08 -9.69
C ILE A 110 16.60 9.88 -10.61
N LYS A 111 17.79 9.73 -11.19
CA LYS A 111 18.11 8.62 -12.08
C LYS A 111 18.10 7.29 -11.35
N LEU A 112 17.53 6.29 -12.02
CA LEU A 112 17.60 4.89 -11.64
C LEU A 112 18.62 4.18 -12.55
N LYS A 113 19.53 3.43 -11.93
CA LYS A 113 20.50 2.59 -12.64
C LYS A 113 20.08 1.13 -12.54
N PHE A 114 19.70 0.52 -13.66
CA PHE A 114 19.35 -0.90 -13.74
C PHE A 114 20.60 -1.77 -13.80
N GLU A 115 20.62 -2.85 -13.02
CA GLU A 115 21.74 -3.80 -12.90
C GLU A 115 21.39 -5.16 -13.51
N ASN A 116 20.18 -5.66 -13.25
CA ASN A 116 19.72 -6.97 -13.72
C ASN A 116 18.21 -6.92 -13.99
N THR A 117 17.75 -7.70 -14.97
CA THR A 117 16.32 -7.90 -15.27
C THR A 117 16.01 -9.39 -15.27
N ASP A 118 14.71 -9.71 -15.27
CA ASP A 118 14.19 -11.07 -15.44
C ASP A 118 14.73 -12.08 -14.43
N ILE A 119 14.95 -11.61 -13.20
CA ILE A 119 15.37 -12.43 -12.08
C ILE A 119 14.22 -13.35 -11.70
N LYS A 120 14.41 -14.64 -11.94
CA LYS A 120 13.45 -15.71 -11.65
C LYS A 120 13.65 -16.26 -10.23
N ASP A 121 12.57 -16.85 -9.74
CA ASP A 121 12.57 -17.73 -8.56
C ASP A 121 13.22 -17.10 -7.33
N THR A 122 13.05 -15.80 -7.11
CA THR A 122 13.67 -15.10 -5.97
C THR A 122 13.29 -15.74 -4.63
N PHE A 123 12.08 -16.29 -4.50
CA PHE A 123 11.64 -17.04 -3.33
C PHE A 123 12.53 -18.27 -3.02
N SER A 124 13.13 -18.91 -4.03
CA SER A 124 13.91 -20.14 -3.87
C SER A 124 15.16 -19.95 -3.01
N ARG A 125 15.65 -18.71 -2.92
CA ARG A 125 16.84 -18.34 -2.16
C ARG A 125 16.55 -18.15 -0.67
N PHE A 126 15.30 -18.36 -0.22
CA PHE A 126 14.95 -18.26 1.18
C PHE A 126 15.45 -19.48 1.97
N GLY A 127 16.52 -19.27 2.74
CA GLY A 127 17.22 -20.33 3.47
C GLY A 127 17.09 -20.27 5.00
N THR A 128 16.37 -19.28 5.55
CA THR A 128 16.31 -19.11 7.02
C THR A 128 15.61 -20.27 7.70
N HIS A 129 14.45 -20.68 7.18
CA HIS A 129 13.64 -21.76 7.76
C HIS A 129 13.61 -23.01 6.89
N THR A 130 13.42 -24.16 7.52
CA THR A 130 12.97 -25.41 6.88
C THR A 130 11.45 -25.42 6.66
N LEU A 131 10.95 -26.37 5.89
CA LEU A 131 9.50 -26.61 5.75
C LEU A 131 8.85 -26.89 7.12
N GLY A 132 9.45 -27.75 7.94
CA GLY A 132 8.92 -28.09 9.25
C GLY A 132 8.85 -26.88 10.18
N GLU A 133 9.91 -26.07 10.21
CA GLU A 133 9.97 -24.85 11.02
C GLU A 133 8.90 -23.82 10.61
N ILE A 134 8.76 -23.51 9.32
CA ILE A 134 7.81 -22.48 8.88
C ILE A 134 6.36 -22.88 9.16
N LEU A 135 6.04 -24.18 9.11
CA LEU A 135 4.68 -24.69 9.36
C LEU A 135 4.26 -24.57 10.84
N THR A 136 5.18 -24.20 11.73
CA THR A 136 4.85 -23.85 13.12
C THR A 136 4.37 -22.40 13.27
N GLU A 137 4.60 -21.55 12.27
CA GLU A 137 4.16 -20.16 12.32
C GLU A 137 2.66 -20.04 11.99
N ASP A 138 1.94 -19.20 12.75
CA ASP A 138 0.49 -18.99 12.62
C ASP A 138 0.01 -18.78 11.19
N LYS A 139 0.80 -18.06 10.39
CA LYS A 139 0.45 -17.71 9.01
C LYS A 139 0.45 -18.92 8.06
N TYR A 140 1.19 -19.98 8.40
CA TYR A 140 1.37 -21.19 7.61
C TYR A 140 0.67 -22.42 8.20
N MET A 141 0.09 -22.31 9.40
CA MET A 141 -0.61 -23.40 10.09
C MET A 141 -1.64 -24.10 9.21
N LYS A 142 -2.34 -23.37 8.35
CA LYS A 142 -3.33 -23.92 7.39
C LYS A 142 -2.74 -24.91 6.37
N LEU A 143 -1.43 -24.88 6.15
CA LEU A 143 -0.72 -25.76 5.21
C LEU A 143 -0.14 -26.99 5.91
N LYS A 144 -0.13 -27.02 7.25
CA LYS A 144 0.57 -28.00 8.06
C LYS A 144 0.11 -29.43 7.77
N ASP A 145 -1.19 -29.69 7.88
CA ASP A 145 -1.73 -31.04 7.74
C ASP A 145 -1.50 -31.61 6.33
N GLU A 146 -1.72 -30.79 5.30
CA GLU A 146 -1.45 -31.16 3.90
C GLU A 146 0.03 -31.46 3.69
N CYS A 147 0.93 -30.66 4.29
CA CYS A 147 2.37 -30.89 4.20
C CYS A 147 2.83 -32.13 4.94
N TYR A 148 2.33 -32.41 6.13
CA TYR A 148 2.68 -33.64 6.86
C TYR A 148 2.17 -34.90 6.18
N ARG A 149 1.05 -34.79 5.44
CA ARG A 149 0.49 -35.93 4.70
C ARG A 149 1.24 -36.21 3.40
N ILE A 150 1.55 -35.17 2.61
CA ILE A 150 2.10 -35.33 1.25
C ILE A 150 3.62 -35.15 1.22
N TYR A 151 4.16 -34.18 1.96
CA TYR A 151 5.54 -33.73 1.86
C TYR A 151 6.38 -34.04 3.11
N LYS A 152 6.02 -35.09 3.86
CA LYS A 152 6.66 -35.46 5.14
C LYS A 152 8.18 -35.60 5.05
N GLU A 153 8.68 -36.13 3.95
CA GLU A 153 10.11 -36.36 3.73
C GLU A 153 10.91 -35.05 3.55
N TYR A 154 10.22 -33.95 3.23
CA TYR A 154 10.83 -32.64 2.98
C TYR A 154 10.87 -31.73 4.20
N MET A 155 10.44 -32.19 5.38
CA MET A 155 10.30 -31.33 6.58
C MET A 155 11.61 -30.65 6.99
N ASN A 156 12.75 -31.31 6.80
CA ASN A 156 14.06 -30.72 7.12
C ASN A 156 14.68 -29.93 5.97
N MET A 157 14.05 -29.91 4.79
CA MET A 157 14.54 -29.17 3.63
C MET A 157 14.32 -27.66 3.84
N LYS A 158 15.28 -26.84 3.43
CA LYS A 158 15.12 -25.38 3.40
C LYS A 158 13.92 -25.01 2.55
N LEU A 159 13.07 -24.12 3.08
CA LEU A 159 11.78 -23.80 2.49
C LEU A 159 11.90 -23.31 1.04
N GLY A 160 12.87 -22.43 0.74
CA GLY A 160 13.11 -21.96 -0.62
C GLY A 160 13.42 -23.09 -1.60
N LEU A 161 14.27 -24.05 -1.19
CA LEU A 161 14.62 -25.22 -2.01
C LEU A 161 13.43 -26.15 -2.22
N PHE A 162 12.63 -26.37 -1.18
CA PHE A 162 11.40 -27.17 -1.27
C PHE A 162 10.42 -26.57 -2.28
N LEU A 163 10.15 -25.26 -2.20
CA LEU A 163 9.25 -24.60 -3.16
C LEU A 163 9.80 -24.62 -4.58
N ALA A 164 11.12 -24.44 -4.75
CA ALA A 164 11.75 -24.50 -6.07
C ALA A 164 11.58 -25.88 -6.71
N ARG A 165 11.74 -26.95 -5.92
CA ARG A 165 11.50 -28.33 -6.37
C ARG A 165 10.06 -28.55 -6.81
N LEU A 166 9.09 -28.14 -6.00
CA LEU A 166 7.68 -28.24 -6.37
C LEU A 166 7.37 -27.51 -7.69
N LYS A 167 7.91 -26.29 -7.86
CA LYS A 167 7.75 -25.55 -9.12
C LYS A 167 8.36 -26.30 -10.30
N GLN A 168 9.55 -26.88 -10.12
CA GLN A 168 10.24 -27.66 -11.16
C GLN A 168 9.45 -28.92 -11.55
N ASP A 169 8.76 -29.52 -10.58
CA ASP A 169 7.86 -30.67 -10.76
C ASP A 169 6.45 -30.27 -11.26
N ASN A 170 6.23 -28.98 -11.57
CA ASN A 170 4.93 -28.38 -11.93
C ASN A 170 3.81 -28.56 -10.87
N ASP A 171 4.18 -28.81 -9.61
CA ASP A 171 3.23 -28.90 -8.50
C ASP A 171 2.88 -27.49 -8.01
N LEU A 172 1.68 -27.01 -8.34
CA LEU A 172 1.20 -25.66 -7.99
C LEU A 172 1.04 -25.42 -6.48
N PHE A 173 1.21 -26.43 -5.62
CA PHE A 173 1.13 -26.27 -4.17
C PHE A 173 2.11 -25.21 -3.62
N TYR A 174 3.27 -25.01 -4.26
CA TYR A 174 4.25 -24.00 -3.82
C TYR A 174 3.66 -22.59 -3.76
N LYS A 175 2.70 -22.27 -4.63
CA LYS A 175 2.05 -20.95 -4.66
C LYS A 175 1.28 -20.64 -3.38
N LYS A 176 0.83 -21.66 -2.62
CA LYS A 176 0.15 -21.45 -1.34
C LYS A 176 1.05 -20.81 -0.26
N PHE A 177 2.38 -20.85 -0.45
CA PHE A 177 3.37 -20.20 0.44
C PHE A 177 3.74 -18.79 0.01
N LEU A 178 3.39 -18.39 -1.21
CA LEU A 178 3.78 -17.12 -1.80
C LEU A 178 2.63 -16.10 -1.73
N ASN A 179 2.98 -14.82 -1.71
CA ASN A 179 1.99 -13.78 -1.96
C ASN A 179 1.67 -13.71 -3.48
N PRO A 180 0.61 -12.97 -3.90
CA PRO A 180 0.17 -12.95 -5.30
C PRO A 180 1.23 -12.53 -6.32
N TYR A 181 2.28 -11.81 -5.91
CA TYR A 181 3.38 -11.36 -6.78
C TYR A 181 4.70 -12.03 -6.42
N GLY A 182 4.70 -13.07 -5.58
CA GLY A 182 5.90 -13.69 -5.04
C GLY A 182 6.67 -14.57 -6.03
N ASP A 183 6.07 -14.87 -7.18
CA ASP A 183 6.65 -15.69 -8.25
C ASP A 183 6.72 -14.93 -9.59
N GLU A 184 6.79 -13.61 -9.53
CA GLU A 184 6.97 -12.76 -10.71
C GLU A 184 8.45 -12.69 -11.13
N LEU A 185 8.68 -12.16 -12.33
CA LEU A 185 10.00 -11.72 -12.75
C LEU A 185 10.35 -10.41 -12.06
N PHE A 186 11.57 -10.32 -11.53
CA PHE A 186 12.04 -9.15 -10.80
C PHE A 186 13.24 -8.51 -11.49
N CYS A 187 13.42 -7.22 -11.26
CA CYS A 187 14.62 -6.50 -11.65
C CYS A 187 15.44 -6.10 -10.42
N LYS A 188 16.69 -5.74 -10.66
CA LYS A 188 17.54 -5.06 -9.71
C LYS A 188 17.96 -3.72 -10.29
N PHE A 189 17.71 -2.66 -9.55
CA PHE A 189 18.17 -1.32 -9.88
C PHE A 189 18.71 -0.60 -8.63
N LYS A 190 19.16 0.63 -8.79
CA LYS A 190 19.58 1.51 -7.70
C LYS A 190 19.16 2.95 -7.98
N MET A 191 18.72 3.64 -6.94
CA MET A 191 18.68 5.10 -6.92
C MET A 191 20.12 5.62 -6.82
N GLU A 192 20.57 6.40 -7.79
CA GLU A 192 21.92 6.96 -7.78
C GLU A 192 22.14 7.90 -6.60
N GLN A 193 23.39 8.01 -6.13
CA GLN A 193 23.74 8.92 -5.05
C GLN A 193 23.42 10.36 -5.44
N ASN A 194 22.74 11.07 -4.56
CA ASN A 194 22.34 12.45 -4.80
C ASN A 194 22.13 13.17 -3.46
N PRO A 195 22.15 14.53 -3.45
CA PRO A 195 21.98 15.30 -2.23
C PRO A 195 20.68 15.02 -1.45
N LEU A 196 19.65 14.49 -2.11
CA LEU A 196 18.34 14.23 -1.53
C LEU A 196 18.18 12.80 -1.03
N GLU A 197 19.15 11.92 -1.23
CA GLU A 197 19.05 10.49 -0.90
C GLU A 197 18.75 10.25 0.59
N LYS A 198 19.24 11.16 1.45
CA LYS A 198 19.09 11.11 2.92
C LYS A 198 17.84 11.82 3.42
N CYS A 199 17.09 12.49 2.55
CA CYS A 199 15.84 13.15 2.90
C CYS A 199 14.69 12.15 3.02
N LYS A 200 13.65 12.56 3.73
CA LYS A 200 12.32 11.94 3.72
C LYS A 200 11.37 12.82 2.90
N GLY A 201 10.16 12.34 2.62
CA GLY A 201 9.20 13.08 1.79
C GLY A 201 8.33 12.19 0.90
N ILE A 202 7.89 12.74 -0.23
CA ILE A 202 7.09 12.03 -1.24
C ILE A 202 7.99 11.58 -2.39
N TYR A 203 7.70 10.41 -2.96
CA TYR A 203 8.29 9.97 -4.21
C TYR A 203 7.21 9.44 -5.16
N MET A 204 7.52 9.43 -6.45
CA MET A 204 6.64 8.86 -7.46
C MET A 204 7.41 8.15 -8.58
N TYR A 205 6.76 7.15 -9.16
CA TYR A 205 7.15 6.58 -10.44
C TYR A 205 6.21 7.10 -11.52
N VAL A 206 6.80 7.50 -12.64
CA VAL A 206 6.12 8.07 -13.80
C VAL A 206 6.51 7.25 -15.02
N CYS A 207 5.55 7.01 -15.92
CA CYS A 207 5.77 6.31 -17.18
C CYS A 207 4.83 6.89 -18.22
N ASN A 208 5.32 7.15 -19.43
CA ASN A 208 4.52 7.76 -20.51
C ASN A 208 3.84 9.06 -20.07
N GLU A 209 4.58 9.90 -19.34
CA GLU A 209 4.10 11.17 -18.76
C GLU A 209 2.95 11.04 -17.74
N GLU A 210 2.59 9.83 -17.32
CA GLU A 210 1.55 9.58 -16.32
C GLU A 210 2.13 9.15 -14.97
N ILE A 211 1.58 9.69 -13.88
CA ILE A 211 1.93 9.25 -12.52
C ILE A 211 1.37 7.85 -12.30
N LYS A 212 2.27 6.87 -12.16
CA LYS A 212 1.89 5.46 -12.02
C LYS A 212 1.85 4.98 -10.58
N TYR A 213 2.71 5.54 -9.73
CA TYR A 213 2.75 5.23 -8.31
C TYR A 213 3.18 6.44 -7.50
N ILE A 214 2.58 6.61 -6.31
CA ILE A 214 2.98 7.60 -5.32
C ILE A 214 3.19 6.89 -3.99
N GLY A 215 4.30 7.21 -3.33
CA GLY A 215 4.56 6.75 -1.98
C GLY A 215 5.27 7.79 -1.14
N ARG A 216 5.45 7.46 0.13
CA ARG A 216 6.08 8.33 1.11
C ARG A 216 7.21 7.67 1.88
N VAL A 217 8.05 8.52 2.44
CA VAL A 217 9.06 8.21 3.43
C VAL A 217 8.87 9.17 4.60
N LYS A 218 8.85 8.65 5.83
CA LYS A 218 8.59 9.43 7.05
C LYS A 218 9.46 8.94 8.22
N GLY A 219 9.44 9.66 9.34
CA GLY A 219 10.23 9.35 10.53
C GLY A 219 11.74 9.38 10.23
N ASN A 220 12.49 8.45 10.83
CA ASN A 220 13.96 8.37 10.69
C ASN A 220 14.42 7.58 9.45
N PHE A 221 13.56 7.45 8.44
CA PHE A 221 13.86 6.75 7.20
C PHE A 221 14.13 7.76 6.07
N ASN A 222 14.71 7.29 4.96
CA ASN A 222 15.06 8.16 3.84
C ASN A 222 14.79 7.50 2.48
N PHE A 223 14.80 8.31 1.41
CA PHE A 223 14.55 7.84 0.05
C PHE A 223 15.52 6.71 -0.33
N TYR A 224 16.82 6.87 -0.06
CA TYR A 224 17.82 5.84 -0.35
C TYR A 224 17.43 4.49 0.22
N LYS A 225 17.13 4.42 1.54
CA LYS A 225 16.74 3.18 2.20
C LYS A 225 15.41 2.64 1.66
N ARG A 226 14.42 3.50 1.35
CA ARG A 226 13.11 3.03 0.84
C ARG A 226 13.22 2.41 -0.54
N ILE A 227 14.00 3.03 -1.43
CA ILE A 227 14.15 2.55 -2.80
C ILE A 227 15.12 1.37 -2.79
N ASN A 228 16.36 1.56 -2.35
CA ASN A 228 17.43 0.57 -2.49
C ASN A 228 17.23 -0.70 -1.64
N SER A 229 16.65 -0.59 -0.44
CA SER A 229 16.31 -1.76 0.39
C SER A 229 14.88 -2.29 0.17
N GLY A 230 14.09 -1.64 -0.69
CA GLY A 230 12.69 -1.95 -0.92
C GLY A 230 12.42 -2.36 -2.36
N TYR A 231 12.01 -1.39 -3.19
CA TYR A 231 11.58 -1.65 -4.56
C TYR A 231 12.72 -2.00 -5.52
N ALA A 232 13.95 -1.59 -5.21
CA ALA A 232 15.08 -1.74 -6.11
C ALA A 232 15.66 -3.16 -6.15
N SER A 233 15.35 -3.98 -5.14
CA SER A 233 15.82 -5.35 -5.05
C SER A 233 14.87 -6.15 -4.16
N ILE A 234 14.28 -7.22 -4.70
CA ILE A 234 13.39 -8.08 -3.95
C ILE A 234 14.19 -9.11 -3.15
N SER A 235 14.00 -9.12 -1.84
CA SER A 235 14.55 -10.17 -0.98
C SER A 235 13.67 -11.43 -1.05
N PRO A 236 14.24 -12.63 -0.83
CA PRO A 236 13.45 -13.86 -0.85
C PRO A 236 12.26 -13.84 0.10
N ARG A 237 12.42 -13.28 1.31
CA ARG A 237 11.34 -13.14 2.30
C ARG A 237 10.18 -12.30 1.79
N ASN A 238 10.41 -11.33 0.90
CA ASN A 238 9.31 -10.52 0.37
C ASN A 238 8.31 -11.33 -0.42
N CYS A 239 8.73 -12.46 -1.02
CA CYS A 239 7.92 -13.27 -1.92
C CYS A 239 6.85 -14.12 -1.20
N TYR A 240 7.01 -14.35 0.10
CA TYR A 240 6.14 -15.23 0.87
C TYR A 240 4.80 -14.56 1.25
N ILE A 241 3.80 -15.35 1.64
CA ILE A 241 2.43 -14.88 2.01
C ILE A 241 2.44 -13.75 3.03
N ASP A 242 3.49 -13.68 3.84
CA ASP A 242 3.65 -12.73 4.91
C ASP A 242 4.78 -11.72 4.69
N GLY A 243 5.29 -11.69 3.47
CA GLY A 243 6.26 -10.73 2.99
C GLY A 243 5.65 -9.37 2.63
N GLN A 244 6.44 -8.53 1.97
CA GLN A 244 6.03 -7.19 1.55
C GLN A 244 5.50 -7.22 0.12
N VAL A 245 4.20 -7.47 0.00
CA VAL A 245 3.49 -7.61 -1.29
C VAL A 245 3.71 -6.42 -2.22
N THR A 246 3.67 -5.19 -1.68
CA THR A 246 3.89 -3.96 -2.47
C THR A 246 5.28 -3.91 -3.09
N ASN A 247 6.31 -4.45 -2.43
CA ASN A 247 7.65 -4.44 -3.00
C ASN A 247 7.70 -5.34 -4.23
N CYS A 248 7.21 -6.58 -4.11
CA CYS A 248 7.12 -7.52 -5.24
C CYS A 248 6.31 -6.94 -6.40
N HIS A 249 5.14 -6.37 -6.10
CA HIS A 249 4.26 -5.78 -7.10
C HIS A 249 4.91 -4.63 -7.89
N ILE A 250 5.50 -3.66 -7.19
CA ILE A 250 6.10 -2.49 -7.84
C ILE A 250 7.36 -2.89 -8.62
N ASN A 251 8.19 -3.77 -8.06
CA ASN A 251 9.39 -4.21 -8.76
C ASN A 251 9.08 -5.04 -10.00
N SER A 252 8.07 -5.93 -9.96
CA SER A 252 7.72 -6.73 -11.14
C SER A 252 7.18 -5.86 -12.28
N ILE A 253 6.39 -4.82 -11.96
CA ILE A 253 5.97 -3.84 -12.96
C ILE A 253 7.16 -3.08 -13.54
N ILE A 254 8.09 -2.60 -12.70
CA ILE A 254 9.30 -1.92 -13.15
C ILE A 254 10.17 -2.85 -14.00
N ASN A 255 10.24 -4.16 -13.69
CA ASN A 255 10.95 -5.13 -14.54
C ASN A 255 10.35 -5.19 -15.95
N ASN A 256 9.03 -5.22 -16.05
CA ASN A 256 8.33 -5.33 -17.34
C ASN A 256 8.44 -4.07 -18.20
N ILE A 257 8.56 -2.89 -17.59
CA ILE A 257 8.65 -1.61 -18.30
C ILE A 257 10.12 -1.22 -18.57
N GLY A 258 11.02 -1.51 -17.63
CA GLY A 258 12.43 -1.18 -17.73
C GLY A 258 12.72 0.31 -17.63
N SER A 259 13.60 0.80 -18.51
CA SER A 259 14.18 2.15 -18.43
C SER A 259 13.21 3.29 -18.78
N GLU A 260 11.99 2.99 -19.24
CA GLU A 260 10.96 4.01 -19.50
C GLU A 260 10.33 4.56 -18.20
N VAL A 261 10.60 3.92 -17.06
CA VAL A 261 10.16 4.41 -15.75
C VAL A 261 11.08 5.54 -15.30
N THR A 262 10.50 6.73 -15.08
CA THR A 262 11.16 7.86 -14.44
C THR A 262 10.76 7.95 -12.96
N PHE A 263 11.67 8.46 -12.14
CA PHE A 263 11.50 8.50 -10.70
C PHE A 263 11.75 9.90 -10.16
N TYR A 264 10.83 10.38 -9.32
CA TYR A 264 10.89 11.72 -8.75
C TYR A 264 10.77 11.68 -7.24
N VAL A 265 11.44 12.63 -6.58
CA VAL A 265 11.35 12.85 -5.12
C VAL A 265 11.00 14.30 -4.80
N MET A 266 10.27 14.51 -3.71
CA MET A 266 10.00 15.80 -3.11
C MET A 266 10.36 15.72 -1.62
N PRO A 267 11.52 16.28 -1.22
CA PRO A 267 11.93 16.35 0.18
C PRO A 267 10.92 17.13 1.03
N LEU A 268 10.58 16.58 2.19
CA LEU A 268 9.72 17.22 3.20
C LEU A 268 10.20 16.84 4.60
N GLU A 269 10.04 17.74 5.56
CA GLU A 269 10.52 17.52 6.94
C GLU A 269 9.40 17.14 7.92
N ASP A 270 8.15 17.49 7.63
CA ASP A 270 7.03 17.23 8.54
C ASP A 270 6.28 15.94 8.18
N ASP A 271 6.17 15.02 9.14
CA ASP A 271 5.56 13.70 8.93
C ASP A 271 4.04 13.80 8.66
N GLU A 272 3.36 14.79 9.22
CA GLU A 272 1.92 15.01 9.00
C GLU A 272 1.66 15.59 7.61
N GLU A 273 2.48 16.54 7.17
CA GLU A 273 2.50 17.08 5.82
C GLU A 273 2.74 15.96 4.80
N ILE A 274 3.75 15.13 5.02
CA ILE A 274 4.04 13.98 4.15
C ILE A 274 2.81 13.07 4.05
N CYS A 275 2.17 12.76 5.19
CA CYS A 275 1.02 11.88 5.18
C CYS A 275 -0.22 12.50 4.50
N SER A 276 -0.47 13.79 4.73
CA SER A 276 -1.60 14.49 4.14
C SER A 276 -1.40 14.69 2.63
N LEU A 277 -0.19 15.07 2.21
CA LEU A 277 0.14 15.28 0.80
C LEU A 277 0.11 13.98 -0.01
N GLU A 278 0.67 12.88 0.51
CA GLU A 278 0.58 11.56 -0.14
C GLU A 278 -0.88 11.20 -0.44
N ARG A 279 -1.76 11.31 0.57
CA ARG A 279 -3.18 10.98 0.41
C ARG A 279 -3.88 11.89 -0.59
N LYS A 280 -3.59 13.19 -0.55
CA LYS A 280 -4.13 14.17 -1.50
C LYS A 280 -3.72 13.79 -2.93
N LEU A 281 -2.42 13.58 -3.15
CA LEU A 281 -1.86 13.24 -4.44
C LEU A 281 -2.42 11.91 -4.99
N ILE A 282 -2.53 10.87 -4.16
CA ILE A 282 -3.12 9.59 -4.59
C ILE A 282 -4.60 9.77 -4.95
N LYS A 283 -5.35 10.54 -4.14
CA LYS A 283 -6.77 10.78 -4.39
C LYS A 283 -7.00 11.54 -5.71
N GLU A 284 -6.18 12.54 -5.98
CA GLU A 284 -6.29 13.39 -7.18
C GLU A 284 -5.84 12.68 -8.45
N ASN A 285 -4.78 11.87 -8.37
CA ASN A 285 -4.17 11.25 -9.56
C ASN A 285 -4.61 9.81 -9.81
N GLN A 286 -5.20 9.14 -8.82
CA GLN A 286 -5.62 7.72 -8.88
C GLN A 286 -4.57 6.79 -9.55
N PRO A 287 -3.30 6.79 -9.09
CA PRO A 287 -2.23 6.09 -9.80
C PRO A 287 -2.51 4.59 -9.88
N GLU A 288 -2.30 4.00 -11.06
CA GLU A 288 -2.70 2.62 -11.34
C GLU A 288 -2.02 1.59 -10.44
N TRP A 289 -0.77 1.82 -10.02
CA TRP A 289 0.01 0.88 -9.21
C TRP A 289 -0.23 1.04 -7.69
N ASN A 290 -1.00 2.04 -7.26
CA ASN A 290 -1.43 2.18 -5.87
C ASN A 290 -2.64 1.27 -5.58
N ILE A 291 -2.40 -0.04 -5.38
CA ILE A 291 -3.47 -1.04 -5.21
C ILE A 291 -4.17 -0.97 -3.83
N ALA A 292 -3.43 -0.70 -2.76
CA ALA A 292 -3.96 -0.78 -1.39
C ALA A 292 -4.89 0.38 -0.97
N LEU A 293 -5.10 1.37 -1.86
CA LEU A 293 -5.79 2.63 -1.56
C LEU A 293 -6.96 2.92 -2.53
N LYS A 294 -7.36 1.92 -3.33
CA LYS A 294 -8.59 1.96 -4.14
C LYS A 294 -9.80 1.49 -3.34
#